data_AF-A0A959Z131-F1
#
_entry.id   AF-A0A959Z131-F1
#
_cell.length_a   1.000
_cell.length_b   1.000
_cell.length_c   1.000
_cell.angle_alpha   90.00
_cell.angle_beta   90.00
_cell.angle_gamma   90.00
#
_symmetry.space_group_name_H-M   'P 1'
#
loop_
_entity.id
_entity.type
_entity.pdbx_description
1 polymer ?
#
loop_
_entity_poly.entity_id
_entity_poly.type
_entity_poly.pdbx_seq_one_letter_code
_entity_poly.pdbx_strand_id
1 'polypeptide(L)'
;YLLILITITDIFLFIYFLHFITRAVKYEVIIGRVHGETLQAIRKVCTRELPDAEEQDLPFEVFATRSGVYETYHPSLLKFCVEQDLRVQFTELPGTFVLRNGLLLRTSRPVSGEALEELLAHVDLARNGSMEGHYAFGFRQLTEMAMKALSPGINDPGTAMLALRCLFELFVYRLSHHPPVHVHDASGELRITRREWPFELLFTSTIRAIWDYGRNDRSIRHELKNLLAQLRSDAPGVDAMRRDVRAAIEQEG
;
A
#
# COMPACT_ATOMS: atom_id res chain seq x y z
N TYR A 1 -34.23 23.68 37.77
CA TYR A 1 -33.17 24.44 37.07
C TYR A 1 -32.06 23.55 36.54
N LEU A 2 -31.38 22.74 37.37
CA LEU A 2 -30.32 21.83 36.91
C LEU A 2 -30.80 20.85 35.83
N LEU A 3 -31.95 20.20 36.02
CA LEU A 3 -32.53 19.27 35.02
C LEU A 3 -32.80 19.96 33.68
N ILE A 4 -33.33 21.18 33.72
CA ILE A 4 -33.61 21.98 32.51
C ILE A 4 -32.31 22.34 31.78
N LEU A 5 -31.27 22.72 32.53
CA LEU A 5 -29.96 23.02 31.95
C LEU A 5 -29.35 21.78 31.29
N ILE A 6 -29.45 20.61 31.94
CA ILE A 6 -28.98 19.33 31.39
C ILE A 6 -29.76 18.98 30.12
N THR A 7 -31.09 19.10 30.12
CA THR A 7 -31.91 18.82 28.93
C THR A 7 -31.59 19.75 27.76
N ILE A 8 -31.41 21.05 28.02
CA ILE A 8 -31.00 22.00 26.97
C ILE A 8 -29.62 21.63 26.41
N THR A 9 -28.67 21.29 27.29
CA THR A 9 -27.31 20.89 26.90
C THR A 9 -27.33 19.60 26.07
N ASP A 10 -28.15 18.61 26.47
CA ASP A 10 -28.30 17.34 25.76
C ASP A 10 -28.88 17.53 24.35
N ILE A 11 -29.89 18.41 24.19
CA ILE A 11 -30.44 18.75 22.88
C ILE A 11 -29.36 19.38 21.97
N PHE A 12 -28.57 20.33 22.50
CA PHE A 12 -27.47 20.92 21.72
C PHE A 12 -26.39 19.90 21.37
N LEU A 13 -26.04 19.00 22.31
CA LEU A 13 -25.09 17.91 22.07
C LEU A 13 -25.62 16.94 21.01
N PHE A 14 -26.91 16.62 21.02
CA PHE A 14 -27.55 15.76 20.04
C PHE A 14 -27.59 16.39 18.64
N ILE A 15 -27.92 17.68 18.53
CA ILE A 15 -27.87 18.41 17.25
C ILE A 15 -26.43 18.45 16.73
N TYR A 16 -25.46 18.74 17.60
CA TYR A 16 -24.04 18.68 17.25
C TYR A 16 -23.61 17.28 16.80
N PHE A 17 -24.08 16.24 17.50
CA PHE A 17 -23.82 14.84 17.15
C PHE A 17 -24.40 14.46 15.78
N LEU A 18 -25.63 14.86 15.46
CA LEU A 18 -26.22 14.68 14.14
C LEU A 18 -25.44 15.43 13.06
N HIS A 19 -25.03 16.67 13.33
CA HIS A 19 -24.19 17.45 12.43
C HIS A 19 -22.81 16.81 12.20
N PHE A 20 -22.22 16.27 13.27
CA PHE A 20 -20.95 15.56 13.23
C PHE A 20 -21.06 14.28 12.41
N ILE A 21 -22.06 13.42 12.67
CA ILE A 21 -22.28 12.19 11.89
C ILE A 21 -22.54 12.52 10.42
N THR A 22 -23.41 13.48 10.13
CA THR A 22 -23.74 13.84 8.74
C THR A 22 -22.55 14.43 7.98
N ARG A 23 -21.59 15.09 8.64
CA ARG A 23 -20.33 15.55 8.02
C ARG A 23 -19.26 14.46 7.97
N ALA A 24 -19.11 13.66 9.02
CA ALA A 24 -18.11 12.59 9.12
C ALA A 24 -18.40 11.41 8.18
N VAL A 25 -19.66 11.20 7.81
CA VAL A 25 -20.09 10.14 6.88
C VAL A 25 -19.94 10.54 5.40
N LYS A 26 -19.56 11.79 5.09
CA LYS A 26 -19.30 12.18 3.69
C LYS A 26 -18.08 11.44 3.18
N TYR A 27 -18.24 10.69 2.09
CA TYR A 27 -17.16 9.99 1.40
C TYR A 27 -15.98 10.92 1.08
N GLU A 28 -16.25 12.20 0.79
CA GLU A 28 -15.22 13.23 0.57
C GLU A 28 -14.24 13.38 1.74
N VAL A 29 -14.75 13.41 2.98
CA VAL A 29 -13.91 13.57 4.18
C VAL A 29 -13.08 12.31 4.41
N ILE A 30 -13.68 11.13 4.22
CA ILE A 30 -12.99 9.86 4.41
C ILE A 30 -11.90 9.67 3.36
N ILE A 31 -12.20 9.91 2.08
CA ILE A 31 -11.24 9.84 0.98
C ILE A 31 -10.09 10.82 1.22
N GLY A 32 -10.40 12.08 1.61
CA GLY A 32 -9.39 13.08 1.92
C GLY A 32 -8.48 12.68 3.08
N ARG A 33 -9.03 12.06 4.13
CA ARG A 33 -8.26 11.53 5.26
C ARG A 33 -7.33 10.39 4.83
N VAL A 34 -7.87 9.38 4.14
CA VAL A 34 -7.06 8.25 3.64
C VAL A 34 -5.95 8.75 2.73
N HIS A 35 -6.25 9.69 1.83
CA HIS A 35 -5.25 10.33 0.98
C HIS A 35 -4.13 10.99 1.81
N GLY A 36 -4.50 11.80 2.82
CA GLY A 36 -3.54 12.48 3.69
C GLY A 36 -2.65 11.52 4.49
N GLU A 37 -3.24 10.49 5.10
CA GLU A 37 -2.52 9.44 5.85
C GLU A 37 -1.57 8.66 4.92
N THR A 38 -2.03 8.33 3.71
CA THR A 38 -1.22 7.62 2.71
C THR A 38 -0.05 8.46 2.26
N LEU A 39 -0.27 9.74 1.94
CA LEU A 39 0.80 10.65 1.52
C LEU A 39 1.85 10.82 2.62
N GLN A 40 1.43 10.90 3.88
CA GLN A 40 2.35 10.94 5.03
C GLN A 40 3.17 9.64 5.15
N ALA A 41 2.53 8.48 4.99
CA ALA A 41 3.23 7.19 5.00
C ALA A 41 4.27 7.09 3.88
N ILE A 42 3.92 7.52 2.66
CA ILE A 42 4.87 7.57 1.53
C ILE A 42 6.03 8.51 1.84
N ARG A 43 5.77 9.72 2.34
CA ARG A 43 6.80 10.71 2.70
C ARG A 43 7.78 10.23 3.77
N LYS A 44 7.30 9.40 4.69
CA LYS A 44 8.12 8.86 5.78
C LYS A 44 9.09 7.79 5.31
N VAL A 45 8.72 7.02 4.29
CA VAL A 45 9.45 5.81 3.88
C VAL A 45 10.21 6.00 2.56
N CYS A 46 9.59 6.65 1.56
CA CYS A 46 10.14 6.75 0.22
C CYS A 46 11.08 7.96 0.09
N THR A 47 12.25 7.74 -0.53
CA THR A 47 13.26 8.77 -0.80
C THR A 47 13.36 9.03 -2.29
N ARG A 48 14.07 10.09 -2.71
CA ARG A 48 14.32 10.37 -4.13
C ARG A 48 15.40 9.49 -4.75
N GLU A 49 16.08 8.71 -3.92
CA GLU A 49 17.14 7.81 -4.37
C GLU A 49 16.49 6.62 -5.08
N LEU A 50 17.06 6.25 -6.22
CA LEU A 50 16.65 5.03 -6.90
C LEU A 50 17.11 3.84 -6.06
N PRO A 51 16.32 2.76 -5.96
CA PRO A 51 16.77 1.54 -5.34
C PRO A 51 18.01 1.03 -6.07
N ASP A 52 19.06 0.68 -5.32
CA ASP A 52 20.23 0.03 -5.90
C ASP A 52 19.83 -1.32 -6.52
N ALA A 53 20.42 -1.67 -7.65
CA ALA A 53 20.15 -2.94 -8.35
C ALA A 53 20.97 -4.12 -7.80
N GLU A 54 21.29 -4.11 -6.50
CA GLU A 54 21.99 -5.20 -5.83
C GLU A 54 21.06 -6.41 -5.64
N GLU A 55 21.02 -7.31 -6.62
CA GLU A 55 20.40 -8.62 -6.44
C GLU A 55 21.32 -9.55 -5.66
N GLN A 56 20.81 -10.10 -4.56
CA GLN A 56 21.48 -11.18 -3.83
C GLN A 56 20.91 -12.52 -4.25
N ASP A 57 21.77 -13.42 -4.70
CA ASP A 57 21.44 -14.85 -4.82
C ASP A 57 21.78 -15.53 -3.49
N LEU A 58 20.76 -15.71 -2.64
CA LEU A 58 20.87 -16.35 -1.34
C LEU A 58 20.38 -17.80 -1.43
N PRO A 59 21.24 -18.81 -1.22
CA PRO A 59 20.93 -20.19 -1.59
C PRO A 59 20.08 -20.95 -0.57
N PHE A 60 19.95 -20.46 0.67
CA PHE A 60 19.24 -21.17 1.74
C PHE A 60 17.82 -20.64 1.90
N GLU A 61 16.83 -21.52 1.90
CA GLU A 61 15.42 -21.17 1.98
C GLU A 61 14.87 -21.33 3.40
N VAL A 62 14.09 -20.35 3.85
CA VAL A 62 13.39 -20.37 5.13
C VAL A 62 11.89 -20.29 4.86
N PHE A 63 11.16 -21.25 5.42
CA PHE A 63 9.72 -21.41 5.20
C PHE A 63 8.89 -20.91 6.37
N ALA A 64 7.68 -20.43 6.09
CA ALA A 64 6.75 -19.96 7.09
C ALA A 64 6.25 -21.12 7.98
N THR A 65 6.32 -20.96 9.30
CA THR A 65 5.86 -21.97 10.28
C THR A 65 4.34 -21.99 10.47
N ARG A 66 3.66 -20.89 10.08
CA ARG A 66 2.21 -20.71 10.11
C ARG A 66 1.74 -19.97 8.86
N SER A 67 0.45 -20.05 8.55
CA SER A 67 -0.14 -19.18 7.52
C SER A 67 -0.44 -17.79 8.07
N GLY A 68 -0.25 -16.75 7.27
CA GLY A 68 -0.55 -15.37 7.64
C GLY A 68 -0.18 -14.36 6.55
N VAL A 69 -0.48 -13.10 6.78
CA VAL A 69 -0.11 -11.97 5.92
C VAL A 69 1.26 -11.45 6.36
N TYR A 70 2.23 -11.43 5.46
CA TYR A 70 3.52 -10.80 5.71
C TYR A 70 3.34 -9.28 5.72
N GLU A 71 3.65 -8.61 6.83
CA GLU A 71 3.50 -7.15 6.94
C GLU A 71 4.85 -6.45 6.83
N THR A 72 5.81 -6.85 7.65
CA THR A 72 7.15 -6.26 7.73
C THR A 72 8.07 -7.16 8.57
N TYR A 73 9.25 -6.66 8.92
CA TYR A 73 10.10 -7.20 9.97
C TYR A 73 10.35 -6.18 11.09
N HIS A 74 10.68 -6.67 12.28
CA HIS A 74 11.04 -5.85 13.42
C HIS A 74 12.43 -5.22 13.24
N PRO A 75 12.66 -3.94 13.58
CA PRO A 75 13.95 -3.26 13.37
C PRO A 75 15.17 -3.95 13.98
N SER A 76 14.98 -4.75 15.03
CA SER A 76 16.05 -5.54 15.65
C SER A 76 16.60 -6.66 14.76
N LEU A 77 15.91 -7.01 13.66
CA LEU A 77 16.41 -8.01 12.70
C LEU A 77 17.80 -7.63 12.18
N LEU A 78 18.07 -6.34 12.00
CA LEU A 78 19.39 -5.87 11.55
C LEU A 78 20.48 -6.26 12.56
N LYS A 79 20.20 -6.09 13.85
CA LYS A 79 21.13 -6.47 14.93
C LYS A 79 21.38 -7.98 14.92
N PHE A 80 20.33 -8.79 14.82
CA PHE A 80 20.44 -10.24 14.68
C PHE A 80 21.29 -10.64 13.46
N CYS A 81 21.06 -10.01 12.30
CA CYS A 81 21.84 -10.27 11.09
C CYS A 81 23.33 -9.94 11.26
N VAL A 82 23.66 -8.87 11.99
CA VAL A 82 25.06 -8.51 12.30
C VAL A 82 25.69 -9.51 13.26
N GLU A 83 24.99 -9.90 14.33
CA GLU A 83 25.51 -10.84 15.34
C GLU A 83 25.75 -12.24 14.77
N GLN A 84 24.91 -12.67 13.83
CA GLN A 84 25.02 -13.98 13.17
C GLN A 84 25.83 -13.94 11.86
N ASP A 85 26.33 -12.77 11.45
CA ASP A 85 26.95 -12.54 10.15
C ASP A 85 26.12 -13.15 9.00
N LEU A 86 24.84 -12.77 8.98
CA LEU A 86 23.79 -13.30 8.14
C LEU A 86 23.27 -12.21 7.20
N ARG A 87 22.94 -12.61 5.97
CA ARG A 87 22.18 -11.78 5.03
C ARG A 87 20.82 -12.44 4.80
N VAL A 88 19.77 -11.63 4.75
CA VAL A 88 18.37 -12.05 4.63
C VAL A 88 17.73 -11.38 3.43
N GLN A 89 16.98 -12.13 2.63
CA GLN A 89 16.20 -11.62 1.51
C GLN A 89 14.75 -12.09 1.64
N PHE A 90 13.81 -11.16 1.87
CA PHE A 90 12.39 -11.49 1.85
C PHE A 90 11.93 -11.76 0.42
N THR A 91 11.09 -12.78 0.25
CA THR A 91 10.63 -13.22 -1.08
C THR A 91 9.28 -12.63 -1.47
N GLU A 92 8.52 -12.16 -0.49
CA GLU A 92 7.14 -11.68 -0.65
C GLU A 92 7.01 -10.18 -0.45
N LEU A 93 6.01 -9.60 -1.12
CA LEU A 93 5.62 -8.20 -0.90
C LEU A 93 4.86 -8.05 0.42
N PRO A 94 5.03 -6.92 1.14
CA PRO A 94 4.14 -6.55 2.23
C PRO A 94 2.67 -6.65 1.82
N GLY A 95 1.87 -7.35 2.59
CA GLY A 95 0.45 -7.62 2.35
C GLY A 95 0.16 -8.96 1.67
N THR A 96 1.17 -9.74 1.28
CA THR A 96 0.96 -11.08 0.71
C THR A 96 0.59 -12.09 1.79
N PHE A 97 -0.43 -12.90 1.52
CA PHE A 97 -0.78 -14.06 2.35
C PHE A 97 0.14 -15.25 2.03
N VAL A 98 0.98 -15.61 2.99
CA VAL A 98 1.90 -16.74 2.93
C VAL A 98 1.26 -17.94 3.63
N LEU A 99 1.25 -19.08 2.95
CA LEU A 99 0.80 -20.35 3.52
C LEU A 99 1.87 -20.94 4.43
N ARG A 100 1.46 -21.73 5.42
CA ARG A 100 2.38 -22.60 6.15
C ARG A 100 3.19 -23.45 5.17
N ASN A 101 4.50 -23.54 5.41
CA ASN A 101 5.51 -24.14 4.54
C ASN A 101 5.72 -23.42 3.19
N GLY A 102 5.16 -22.23 3.00
CA GLY A 102 5.50 -21.35 1.89
C GLY A 102 6.86 -20.69 2.11
N LEU A 103 7.58 -20.40 1.03
CA LEU A 103 8.85 -19.69 1.07
C LEU A 103 8.63 -18.27 1.62
N LEU A 104 9.33 -17.91 2.70
CA LEU A 104 9.17 -16.63 3.37
C LEU A 104 10.36 -15.70 3.11
N LEU A 105 11.56 -16.25 3.20
CA LEU A 105 12.81 -15.53 2.97
C LEU A 105 13.93 -16.50 2.60
N ARG A 106 15.03 -15.93 2.12
CA ARG A 106 16.30 -16.62 1.86
C ARG A 106 17.41 -16.07 2.72
N THR A 107 18.41 -16.90 3.01
CA THR A 107 19.56 -16.53 3.84
C THR A 107 20.90 -16.87 3.17
N SER A 108 21.96 -16.13 3.52
CA SER A 108 23.32 -16.40 3.02
C SER A 108 23.97 -17.65 3.62
N ARG A 109 23.48 -18.10 4.78
CA ARG A 109 23.98 -19.25 5.53
C ARG A 109 22.80 -20.10 6.02
N PRO A 110 23.00 -21.40 6.26
CA PRO A 110 21.94 -22.22 6.83
C PRO A 110 21.63 -21.76 8.26
N VAL A 111 20.34 -21.64 8.58
CA VAL A 111 19.85 -21.26 9.91
C VAL A 111 18.96 -22.37 10.44
N SER A 112 19.22 -22.84 11.66
CA SER A 112 18.50 -23.96 12.27
C SER A 112 18.44 -23.84 13.80
N GLY A 113 17.52 -24.57 14.43
CA GLY A 113 17.38 -24.57 15.88
C GLY A 113 16.95 -23.21 16.42
N GLU A 114 17.54 -22.79 17.54
CA GLU A 114 17.20 -21.54 18.24
C GLU A 114 17.35 -20.30 17.33
N ALA A 115 18.39 -20.26 16.49
CA ALA A 115 18.61 -19.14 15.57
C ALA A 115 17.50 -19.00 14.52
N LEU A 116 16.86 -20.12 14.13
CA LEU A 116 15.73 -20.08 13.20
C LEU A 116 14.47 -19.55 13.89
N GLU A 117 14.24 -19.95 15.13
CA GLU A 117 13.12 -19.46 15.92
C GLU A 117 13.24 -17.96 16.18
N GLU A 118 14.44 -17.48 16.52
CA GLU A 118 14.74 -16.05 16.70
C GLU A 118 14.59 -15.24 15.41
N LEU A 119 15.12 -15.75 14.28
CA LEU A 119 14.94 -15.12 12.96
C LEU A 119 13.45 -14.96 12.63
N LEU A 120 12.66 -16.01 12.82
CA LEU A 120 11.22 -15.99 12.54
C LEU A 120 10.45 -15.10 13.52
N ALA A 121 10.93 -14.93 14.76
CA ALA A 121 10.35 -14.01 15.73
C ALA A 121 10.50 -12.53 15.33
N HIS A 122 11.46 -12.21 14.46
CA HIS A 122 11.61 -10.88 13.87
C HIS A 122 10.71 -10.63 12.64
N VAL A 123 10.01 -11.65 12.13
CA VAL A 123 9.13 -11.51 10.96
C VAL A 123 7.68 -11.33 11.39
N ASP A 124 7.07 -10.21 11.00
CA ASP A 124 5.68 -9.91 11.30
C ASP A 124 4.77 -10.61 10.29
N LEU A 125 4.41 -11.86 10.63
CA LEU A 125 3.45 -12.68 9.90
C LEU A 125 2.11 -12.72 10.66
N ALA A 126 1.23 -11.76 10.36
CA ALA A 126 -0.04 -11.55 11.06
C ALA A 126 -1.14 -12.49 10.57
N ARG A 127 -2.03 -12.96 11.45
CA ARG A 127 -3.15 -13.84 11.04
C ARG A 127 -4.16 -13.11 10.16
N ASN A 128 -4.55 -11.92 10.57
CA ASN A 128 -5.41 -11.00 9.85
C ASN A 128 -4.58 -9.74 9.61
N GLY A 129 -3.86 -9.67 8.50
CA GLY A 129 -3.01 -8.51 8.21
C GLY A 129 -3.85 -7.23 8.11
N SER A 130 -3.42 -6.17 8.77
CA SER A 130 -4.06 -4.85 8.68
C SER A 130 -3.32 -3.96 7.69
N MET A 131 -1.99 -4.12 7.53
CA MET A 131 -1.14 -3.27 6.68
C MET A 131 -1.31 -1.76 6.96
N GLU A 132 -1.93 -1.37 8.08
CA GLU A 132 -2.36 0.01 8.35
C GLU A 132 -1.19 1.00 8.38
N GLY A 133 0.01 0.53 8.72
CA GLY A 133 1.24 1.34 8.71
C GLY A 133 1.91 1.47 7.33
N HIS A 134 1.50 0.70 6.33
CA HIS A 134 2.15 0.63 5.03
C HIS A 134 1.37 1.42 3.96
N TYR A 135 2.04 2.25 3.17
CA TYR A 135 1.38 3.15 2.20
C TYR A 135 0.50 2.40 1.17
N ALA A 136 0.89 1.17 0.78
CA ALA A 136 0.12 0.36 -0.16
C ALA A 136 -1.33 0.08 0.33
N PHE A 137 -1.56 0.06 1.64
CA PHE A 137 -2.90 -0.09 2.21
C PHE A 137 -3.80 1.09 1.85
N GLY A 138 -3.26 2.31 1.87
CA GLY A 138 -3.98 3.51 1.48
C GLY A 138 -4.41 3.51 0.01
N PHE A 139 -3.53 3.07 -0.89
CA PHE A 139 -3.88 2.84 -2.30
C PHE A 139 -5.02 1.83 -2.43
N ARG A 140 -4.95 0.71 -1.71
CA ARG A 140 -6.00 -0.31 -1.68
C ARG A 140 -7.32 0.26 -1.18
N GLN A 141 -7.33 1.01 -0.08
CA GLN A 141 -8.54 1.61 0.48
C GLN A 141 -9.21 2.58 -0.52
N LEU A 142 -8.44 3.46 -1.15
CA LEU A 142 -8.96 4.37 -2.17
C LEU A 142 -9.50 3.62 -3.39
N THR A 143 -8.81 2.55 -3.81
CA THR A 143 -9.27 1.66 -4.89
C THR A 143 -10.61 1.01 -4.54
N GLU A 144 -10.73 0.45 -3.34
CA GLU A 144 -11.97 -0.16 -2.85
C GLU A 144 -13.11 0.86 -2.73
N MET A 145 -12.83 2.09 -2.32
CA MET A 145 -13.82 3.18 -2.29
C MET A 145 -14.32 3.52 -3.69
N ALA A 146 -13.41 3.64 -4.67
CA ALA A 146 -13.77 3.88 -6.07
C ALA A 146 -14.61 2.72 -6.63
N MET A 147 -14.18 1.47 -6.45
CA MET A 147 -14.93 0.29 -6.91
C MET A 147 -16.32 0.21 -6.27
N LYS A 148 -16.43 0.45 -4.96
CA LYS A 148 -17.73 0.44 -4.25
C LYS A 148 -18.66 1.52 -4.78
N ALA A 149 -18.15 2.73 -5.01
CA ALA A 149 -18.93 3.82 -5.58
C ALA A 149 -19.41 3.51 -7.01
N LEU A 150 -18.58 2.85 -7.84
CA LEU A 150 -18.95 2.42 -9.19
C LEU A 150 -19.79 1.16 -9.25
N SER A 151 -19.93 0.43 -8.15
CA SER A 151 -20.71 -0.81 -8.14
C SER A 151 -22.18 -0.54 -8.51
N PRO A 152 -22.88 -1.49 -9.16
CA PRO A 152 -24.26 -1.31 -9.60
C PRO A 152 -25.24 -0.91 -8.50
N GLY A 153 -24.93 -1.22 -7.24
CA GLY A 153 -25.78 -0.90 -6.09
C GLY A 153 -25.66 0.55 -5.59
N ILE A 154 -24.57 1.24 -5.92
CA ILE A 154 -24.33 2.64 -5.48
C ILE A 154 -24.40 3.59 -6.69
N ASN A 155 -23.66 3.28 -7.76
CA ASN A 155 -23.61 4.07 -8.99
C ASN A 155 -23.34 5.58 -8.77
N ASP A 156 -22.31 5.88 -7.98
CA ASP A 156 -21.84 7.25 -7.69
C ASP A 156 -20.47 7.52 -8.34
N PRO A 157 -20.45 7.90 -9.63
CA PRO A 157 -19.20 8.24 -10.31
C PRO A 157 -18.52 9.49 -9.73
N GLY A 158 -19.24 10.38 -9.03
CA GLY A 158 -18.67 11.56 -8.39
C GLY A 158 -17.66 11.19 -7.29
N THR A 159 -18.09 10.30 -6.39
CA THR A 159 -17.22 9.76 -5.33
C THR A 159 -16.04 8.97 -5.91
N ALA A 160 -16.29 8.17 -6.96
CA ALA A 160 -15.22 7.42 -7.62
C ALA A 160 -14.17 8.31 -8.29
N MET A 161 -14.59 9.40 -8.95
CA MET A 161 -13.67 10.40 -9.52
C MET A 161 -12.80 11.05 -8.44
N LEU A 162 -13.36 11.35 -7.26
CA LEU A 162 -12.58 11.92 -6.17
C LEU A 162 -11.49 10.96 -5.69
N ALA A 163 -11.84 9.70 -5.45
CA ALA A 163 -10.86 8.67 -5.08
C ALA A 163 -9.79 8.47 -6.16
N LEU A 164 -10.19 8.48 -7.45
CA LEU A 164 -9.28 8.37 -8.58
C LEU A 164 -8.29 9.54 -8.64
N ARG A 165 -8.73 10.77 -8.43
CA ARG A 165 -7.84 11.95 -8.38
C ARG A 165 -6.83 11.84 -7.25
N CYS A 166 -7.26 11.47 -6.05
CA CYS A 166 -6.36 11.21 -4.91
C CYS A 166 -5.33 10.12 -5.25
N LEU A 167 -5.73 9.03 -5.90
CA LEU A 167 -4.81 7.98 -6.33
C LEU A 167 -3.75 8.52 -7.31
N PHE A 168 -4.15 9.34 -8.29
CA PHE A 168 -3.21 9.95 -9.23
C PHE A 168 -2.24 10.94 -8.56
N GLU A 169 -2.68 11.71 -7.56
CA GLU A 169 -1.77 12.54 -6.76
C GLU A 169 -0.71 11.70 -6.04
N LEU A 170 -1.11 10.57 -5.44
CA LEU A 170 -0.19 9.64 -4.79
C LEU A 170 0.77 8.97 -5.80
N PHE A 171 0.28 8.60 -6.99
CA PHE A 171 1.12 8.04 -8.06
C PHE A 171 2.18 9.03 -8.53
N VAL A 172 1.81 10.29 -8.74
CA VAL A 172 2.77 11.36 -9.10
C VAL A 172 3.86 11.46 -8.04
N TYR A 173 3.51 11.40 -6.76
CA TYR A 173 4.51 11.43 -5.71
C TYR A 173 5.42 10.19 -5.74
N ARG A 174 4.85 8.98 -5.88
CA ARG A 174 5.60 7.70 -5.92
C ARG A 174 6.46 7.51 -7.17
N LEU A 175 6.17 8.22 -8.25
CA LEU A 175 7.03 8.22 -9.45
C LEU A 175 8.41 8.82 -9.19
N SER A 176 8.49 9.80 -8.29
CA SER A 176 9.75 10.48 -7.94
C SER A 176 10.32 10.04 -6.59
N HIS A 177 9.63 9.14 -5.89
CA HIS A 177 10.05 8.67 -4.57
C HIS A 177 9.90 7.16 -4.45
N HIS A 178 11.00 6.49 -4.13
CA HIS A 178 11.12 5.05 -4.13
C HIS A 178 11.31 4.54 -2.70
N PRO A 179 10.68 3.42 -2.32
CA PRO A 179 10.91 2.81 -1.03
C PRO A 179 12.30 2.16 -1.02
N PRO A 180 13.08 2.27 0.06
CA PRO A 180 14.36 1.57 0.14
C PRO A 180 14.09 0.07 0.24
N VAL A 181 14.84 -0.72 -0.51
CA VAL A 181 14.75 -2.20 -0.55
C VAL A 181 15.95 -2.87 0.11
N HIS A 182 17.02 -2.12 0.32
CA HIS A 182 18.27 -2.56 0.92
C HIS A 182 18.50 -1.89 2.27
N VAL A 183 18.97 -2.66 3.24
CA VAL A 183 19.37 -2.17 4.56
C VAL A 183 20.78 -2.64 4.85
N HIS A 184 21.65 -1.65 5.04
CA HIS A 184 23.06 -1.85 5.34
C HIS A 184 23.31 -1.73 6.84
N ASP A 185 24.32 -2.41 7.33
CA ASP A 185 24.83 -2.20 8.67
C ASP A 185 25.74 -0.94 8.76
N ALA A 186 26.26 -0.67 9.96
CA ALA A 186 27.12 0.50 10.20
C ALA A 186 28.46 0.45 9.44
N SER A 187 28.88 -0.72 8.92
CA SER A 187 30.07 -0.88 8.09
C SER A 187 29.80 -0.71 6.59
N GLY A 188 28.53 -0.58 6.21
CA GLY A 188 28.08 -0.49 4.81
C GLY A 188 27.76 -1.83 4.17
N GLU A 189 27.83 -2.95 4.90
CA GLU A 189 27.51 -4.27 4.35
C GLU A 189 25.99 -4.46 4.25
N LEU A 190 25.51 -4.95 3.11
CA LEU A 190 24.10 -5.25 2.87
C LEU A 190 23.66 -6.47 3.70
N ARG A 191 22.77 -6.25 4.68
CA ARG A 191 22.25 -7.30 5.59
C ARG A 191 20.85 -7.75 5.26
N ILE A 192 19.95 -6.82 4.91
CA ILE A 192 18.54 -7.15 4.65
C ILE A 192 18.13 -6.61 3.30
N THR A 193 17.60 -7.50 2.48
CA THR A 193 16.91 -7.18 1.24
C THR A 193 15.43 -7.46 1.43
N ARG A 194 14.58 -6.45 1.24
CA ARG A 194 13.12 -6.60 1.30
C ARG A 194 12.51 -6.34 -0.07
N ARG A 195 11.37 -6.95 -0.34
CA ARG A 195 10.56 -6.56 -1.50
C ARG A 195 9.61 -5.46 -1.10
N GLU A 196 9.43 -4.54 -2.03
CA GLU A 196 8.53 -3.41 -1.91
C GLU A 196 7.68 -3.33 -3.16
N TRP A 197 6.49 -2.71 -3.04
CA TRP A 197 5.56 -2.61 -4.16
C TRP A 197 6.19 -1.83 -5.32
N PRO A 198 6.47 -2.49 -6.47
CA PRO A 198 6.93 -1.80 -7.66
C PRO A 198 5.84 -0.82 -8.11
N PHE A 199 6.27 0.31 -8.66
CA PHE A 199 5.33 1.35 -9.10
C PHE A 199 4.33 0.79 -10.12
N GLU A 200 4.82 0.01 -11.08
CA GLU A 200 4.06 -0.59 -12.17
C GLU A 200 2.96 -1.51 -11.65
N LEU A 201 3.30 -2.36 -10.68
CA LEU A 201 2.36 -3.30 -10.08
C LEU A 201 1.31 -2.56 -9.24
N LEU A 202 1.73 -1.58 -8.45
CA LEU A 202 0.84 -0.76 -7.63
C LEU A 202 -0.15 0.03 -8.49
N PHE A 203 0.33 0.66 -9.56
CA PHE A 203 -0.49 1.41 -10.51
C PHE A 203 -1.43 0.51 -11.28
N THR A 204 -0.91 -0.55 -11.89
CA THR A 204 -1.70 -1.42 -12.77
C THR A 204 -2.80 -2.15 -12.00
N SER A 205 -2.50 -2.68 -10.80
CA SER A 205 -3.50 -3.33 -9.96
C SER A 205 -4.62 -2.39 -9.53
N THR A 206 -4.27 -1.15 -9.18
CA THR A 206 -5.24 -0.11 -8.79
C THR A 206 -6.12 0.32 -9.96
N ILE A 207 -5.51 0.71 -11.09
CA ILE A 207 -6.26 1.30 -12.21
C ILE A 207 -7.09 0.25 -12.94
N ARG A 208 -6.59 -0.99 -13.13
CA ARG A 208 -7.41 -2.06 -13.72
C ARG A 208 -8.65 -2.36 -12.88
N ALA A 209 -8.50 -2.46 -11.56
CA ALA A 209 -9.62 -2.74 -10.67
C ALA A 209 -10.73 -1.67 -10.78
N ILE A 210 -10.36 -0.39 -10.88
CA ILE A 210 -11.33 0.71 -11.09
C ILE A 210 -11.91 0.65 -12.51
N TRP A 211 -11.09 0.36 -13.52
CA TRP A 211 -11.53 0.24 -14.90
C TRP A 211 -12.61 -0.83 -15.09
N ASP A 212 -12.43 -2.00 -14.48
CA ASP A 212 -13.35 -3.14 -14.60
C ASP A 212 -14.79 -2.77 -14.17
N TYR A 213 -14.93 -1.88 -13.17
CA TYR A 213 -16.23 -1.34 -12.73
C TYR A 213 -16.66 -0.08 -13.50
N GLY A 214 -15.71 0.75 -13.92
CA GLY A 214 -15.97 2.08 -14.48
C GLY A 214 -16.03 2.19 -16.00
N ARG A 215 -15.66 1.14 -16.75
CA ARG A 215 -15.50 1.21 -18.22
C ARG A 215 -16.75 1.64 -18.99
N ASN A 216 -17.94 1.42 -18.43
CA ASN A 216 -19.21 1.81 -19.05
C ASN A 216 -19.64 3.24 -18.67
N ASP A 217 -19.04 3.84 -17.65
CA ASP A 217 -19.34 5.21 -17.22
C ASP A 217 -18.52 6.22 -18.05
N ARG A 218 -19.21 7.11 -18.78
CA ARG A 218 -18.56 8.10 -19.65
C ARG A 218 -17.67 9.08 -18.88
N SER A 219 -18.08 9.46 -17.67
CA SER A 219 -17.35 10.42 -16.83
C SER A 219 -16.05 9.83 -16.34
N ILE A 220 -16.08 8.57 -15.87
CA ILE A 220 -14.88 7.84 -15.43
C ILE A 220 -13.91 7.62 -16.58
N ARG A 221 -14.40 7.20 -17.75
CA ARG A 221 -13.54 7.06 -18.94
C ARG A 221 -12.84 8.36 -19.30
N HIS A 222 -13.58 9.47 -19.28
CA HIS A 222 -13.03 10.78 -19.60
C HIS A 222 -11.98 11.23 -18.56
N GLU A 223 -12.32 11.12 -17.28
CA GLU A 223 -11.42 11.48 -16.17
C GLU A 223 -10.13 10.65 -16.21
N LEU A 224 -10.23 9.33 -16.39
CA LEU A 224 -9.06 8.46 -16.46
C LEU A 224 -8.17 8.80 -17.66
N LYS A 225 -8.74 9.06 -18.85
CA LYS A 225 -7.98 9.53 -20.02
C LYS A 225 -7.24 10.85 -19.72
N ASN A 226 -7.92 11.81 -19.09
CA ASN A 226 -7.34 13.11 -18.75
C ASN A 226 -6.20 12.98 -17.74
N LEU A 227 -6.38 12.18 -16.68
CA LEU A 227 -5.36 11.96 -15.65
C LEU A 227 -4.16 11.20 -16.20
N LEU A 228 -4.37 10.17 -17.04
CA LEU A 228 -3.30 9.46 -17.73
C LEU A 228 -2.52 10.36 -18.68
N ALA A 229 -3.15 11.34 -19.33
CA ALA A 229 -2.47 12.31 -20.20
C ALA A 229 -1.58 13.27 -19.40
N GLN A 230 -1.98 13.61 -18.17
CA GLN A 230 -1.24 14.49 -17.26
C GLN A 230 -0.08 13.79 -16.55
N LEU A 231 -0.16 12.47 -16.35
CA LEU A 231 0.91 11.66 -15.78
C LEU A 231 2.12 11.62 -16.75
N ARG A 232 2.95 12.66 -16.73
CA ARG A 232 4.20 12.77 -17.49
C ARG A 232 5.35 12.44 -16.57
N SER A 233 6.11 11.42 -16.92
CA SER A 233 7.32 11.04 -16.20
C SER A 233 8.30 10.47 -17.21
N ASP A 234 9.55 10.92 -17.13
CA ASP A 234 10.67 10.38 -17.91
C ASP A 234 11.18 9.06 -17.32
N ALA A 235 10.51 8.51 -16.30
CA ALA A 235 10.90 7.25 -15.68
C ALA A 235 10.65 6.06 -16.63
N PRO A 236 11.63 5.17 -16.79
CA PRO A 236 11.50 3.98 -17.63
C PRO A 236 10.33 3.11 -17.15
N GLY A 237 9.56 2.54 -18.08
CA GLY A 237 8.42 1.66 -17.79
C GLY A 237 7.07 2.37 -17.67
N VAL A 238 7.03 3.65 -17.30
CA VAL A 238 5.78 4.41 -17.15
C VAL A 238 5.04 4.55 -18.48
N ASP A 239 5.75 4.79 -19.58
CA ASP A 239 5.14 4.91 -20.91
C ASP A 239 4.62 3.57 -21.46
N ALA A 240 5.27 2.45 -21.13
CA ALA A 240 4.74 1.12 -21.47
C ALA A 240 3.44 0.85 -20.72
N MET A 241 3.45 1.06 -19.40
CA MET A 241 2.27 0.91 -18.54
C MET A 241 1.11 1.83 -18.96
N ARG A 242 1.39 3.10 -19.31
CA ARG A 242 0.38 4.03 -19.83
C ARG A 242 -0.20 3.54 -21.15
N ARG A 243 0.62 2.95 -22.03
CA ARG A 243 0.15 2.36 -23.29
C ARG A 243 -0.73 1.14 -23.02
N ASP A 244 -0.36 0.27 -22.09
CA ASP A 244 -1.15 -0.93 -21.76
C ASP A 244 -2.52 -0.55 -21.19
N VAL A 245 -2.56 0.38 -20.24
CA VAL A 245 -3.82 0.89 -19.67
C VAL A 245 -4.62 1.65 -20.74
N ARG A 246 -3.97 2.45 -21.59
CA ARG A 246 -4.67 3.14 -22.69
C ARG A 246 -5.24 2.17 -23.72
N ALA A 247 -4.50 1.13 -24.07
CA ALA A 247 -4.95 0.08 -24.98
C ALA A 247 -6.16 -0.66 -24.40
N ALA A 248 -6.14 -0.98 -23.10
CA ALA A 248 -7.30 -1.55 -22.41
C ALA A 248 -8.52 -0.60 -22.43
N ILE A 249 -8.29 0.71 -22.33
CA ILE A 249 -9.35 1.73 -22.41
C ILE A 249 -9.91 1.88 -23.83
N GLU A 250 -9.08 1.71 -24.87
CA GLU A 250 -9.43 1.96 -26.27
C GLU A 250 -9.94 0.72 -27.02
N GLN A 251 -9.54 -0.49 -26.64
CA GLN A 251 -9.98 -1.74 -27.29
C GLN A 251 -11.37 -2.23 -26.84
N GLU A 252 -11.90 -1.72 -25.72
CA GLU A 252 -13.20 -2.12 -25.15
C GLU A 252 -14.26 -1.01 -25.19
N GLY A 253 -13.98 0.13 -25.82
CA GLY A 253 -14.87 1.30 -25.88
C GLY A 253 -15.48 1.55 -27.25
#